data_AF-A0A926H7K5-F1
#
_entry.id   AF-A0A926H7K5-F1
#
_cell.length_a   1.000
_cell.length_b   1.000
_cell.length_c   1.000
_cell.angle_alpha   90.00
_cell.angle_beta   90.00
_cell.angle_gamma   90.00
#
_symmetry.space_group_name_H-M   'P 1'
#
loop_
_entity.id
_entity.type
_entity.pdbx_description
1 polymer ?
#
loop_
_entity_poly.entity_id
_entity_poly.type
_entity_poly.pdbx_seq_one_letter_code
_entity_poly.pdbx_strand_id
1 'polypeptide(L)'
;MEIICVNDSFPAPVLAFYAEFGVKTPKQDELYSVRSSKRHTNGETGVLLNEIQNPDVPVAHPVLGQVWFEPTFNINRFRTLLGEPVRQEEVESVNS
;
A
#
# COMPACT_ATOMS: atom_id res chain seq x y z
N MET A 1 -11.54 -2.70 -6.88
CA MET A 1 -11.57 -1.27 -7.24
C MET A 1 -10.34 -0.95 -8.07
N GLU A 2 -10.46 -0.11 -9.10
CA GLU A 2 -9.32 0.38 -9.91
C GLU A 2 -8.89 1.78 -9.46
N ILE A 3 -7.58 2.00 -9.37
CA ILE A 3 -6.99 3.25 -8.87
C ILE A 3 -5.72 3.62 -9.65
N ILE A 4 -5.41 4.90 -9.75
CA ILE A 4 -4.21 5.41 -10.42
C ILE A 4 -3.25 5.96 -9.36
N CYS A 5 -1.98 5.58 -9.41
CA CYS A 5 -0.98 6.15 -8.52
C CYS A 5 -0.65 7.59 -8.92
N VAL A 6 -0.70 8.51 -7.97
CA VAL A 6 -0.40 9.94 -8.16
C VAL A 6 0.85 10.40 -7.42
N ASN A 7 1.40 9.53 -6.57
CA ASN A 7 2.59 9.84 -5.78
C ASN A 7 3.40 8.56 -5.55
N ASP A 8 4.42 8.37 -6.38
CA ASP A 8 5.42 7.32 -6.26
C ASP A 8 6.67 7.75 -5.48
N SER A 9 6.62 8.90 -4.80
CA SER A 9 7.72 9.37 -3.98
C SER A 9 7.72 8.68 -2.62
N PHE A 10 8.84 8.03 -2.30
CA PHE A 10 9.08 7.38 -1.01
C PHE A 10 10.33 7.98 -0.37
N PRO A 11 10.37 8.12 0.97
CA PRO A 11 11.58 8.53 1.67
C PRO A 11 12.74 7.57 1.36
N ALA A 12 13.94 8.11 1.18
CA ALA A 12 15.14 7.31 0.86
C ALA A 12 15.37 6.11 1.81
N PRO A 13 15.18 6.21 3.14
CA PRO A 13 15.32 5.06 4.03
C PRO A 13 14.32 3.93 3.74
N VAL A 14 13.10 4.28 3.32
CA VAL A 14 12.07 3.29 2.94
C VAL A 14 12.45 2.58 1.65
N LEU A 15 12.96 3.32 0.66
CA LEU A 15 13.44 2.72 -0.59
C LEU A 15 14.63 1.79 -0.38
N ALA A 16 15.58 2.17 0.49
CA ALA A 16 16.71 1.33 0.83
C ALA A 16 16.24 0.01 1.46
N PHE A 17 15.35 0.09 2.46
CA PHE A 17 14.74 -1.08 3.08
C PHE A 17 13.98 -1.95 2.06
N TYR A 18 13.15 -1.33 1.21
CA TYR A 18 12.41 -2.05 0.17
C TYR A 18 13.33 -2.76 -0.83
N ALA A 19 14.46 -2.16 -1.19
CA ALA A 19 15.45 -2.77 -2.07
C ALA A 19 16.10 -4.02 -1.44
N GLU A 20 16.37 -4.02 -0.13
CA GLU A 20 16.94 -5.16 0.59
C GLU A 20 16.04 -6.41 0.51
N PHE A 21 14.72 -6.22 0.51
CA PHE A 21 13.73 -7.31 0.48
C PHE A 21 13.09 -7.53 -0.90
N GLY A 22 13.47 -6.78 -1.93
CA GLY A 22 12.91 -6.91 -3.27
C GLY A 22 11.45 -6.43 -3.39
N VAL A 23 11.05 -5.48 -2.54
CA VAL A 23 9.72 -4.85 -2.56
C VAL A 23 9.62 -3.91 -3.76
N LYS A 24 8.59 -4.11 -4.58
CA LYS A 24 8.21 -3.22 -5.67
C LYS A 24 7.25 -2.16 -5.15
N THR A 25 7.39 -0.94 -5.63
CA THR A 25 6.50 0.18 -5.32
C THR A 25 5.61 0.54 -6.51
N PRO A 26 4.41 1.10 -6.26
CA PRO A 26 3.61 1.74 -7.30
C PRO A 26 4.40 2.84 -8.00
N LYS A 27 4.13 3.04 -9.28
CA LYS A 27 4.74 4.08 -10.12
C LYS A 27 3.70 5.11 -10.53
N GLN A 28 4.11 6.36 -10.66
CA GLN A 28 3.21 7.44 -11.00
C GLN A 28 2.50 7.18 -12.34
N ASP A 29 1.21 7.53 -12.40
CA ASP A 29 0.33 7.43 -13.56
C ASP A 29 0.08 6.00 -14.07
N GLU A 30 0.49 4.97 -13.32
CA GLU A 30 0.10 3.58 -13.58
C GLU A 30 -1.24 3.22 -12.92
N LEU A 31 -2.00 2.37 -13.60
CA LEU A 31 -3.28 1.82 -13.17
C LEU A 31 -3.05 0.55 -12.35
N TYR A 32 -3.74 0.46 -11.22
CA TYR A 32 -3.68 -0.69 -10.31
C TYR A 32 -5.07 -1.12 -9.87
N SER A 33 -5.20 -2.41 -9.55
CA SER A 33 -6.41 -3.00 -9.00
C SER A 33 -6.19 -3.32 -7.52
N VAL A 34 -7.02 -2.78 -6.62
CA VAL A 34 -6.97 -3.10 -5.19
C VAL A 34 -7.38 -4.56 -4.99
N ARG A 35 -6.48 -5.33 -4.38
CA ARG A 35 -6.67 -6.74 -3.97
C ARG A 35 -7.30 -6.84 -2.59
N SER A 36 -6.84 -6.01 -1.66
CA SER A 36 -7.30 -5.98 -0.28
C SER A 36 -6.91 -4.63 0.35
N SER A 37 -7.64 -4.23 1.39
CA SER A 37 -7.29 -3.09 2.23
C SER A 37 -7.02 -3.52 3.66
N LYS A 38 -6.13 -2.81 4.35
CA LYS A 38 -5.78 -3.05 5.75
C LYS A 38 -5.82 -1.73 6.50
N ARG A 39 -6.62 -1.69 7.55
CA ARG A 39 -6.62 -0.59 8.51
C ARG A 39 -5.52 -0.84 9.55
N HIS A 40 -4.62 0.12 9.67
CA HIS A 40 -3.51 0.07 10.63
C HIS A 40 -3.92 0.68 11.96
N THR A 41 -3.20 0.32 13.02
CA THR A 41 -3.48 0.79 14.39
C THR A 41 -3.25 2.29 14.56
N ASN A 42 -2.45 2.91 13.68
CA ASN A 42 -2.25 4.36 13.62
C ASN A 42 -3.40 5.12 12.93
N GLY A 43 -4.45 4.42 12.48
CA GLY A 43 -5.61 4.99 11.79
C GLY A 43 -5.44 5.14 10.27
N GLU A 44 -4.26 4.86 9.72
CA GLU A 44 -4.05 4.88 8.28
C GLU A 44 -4.62 3.63 7.60
N THR A 45 -5.04 3.79 6.34
CA THR A 45 -5.49 2.68 5.49
C THR A 45 -4.43 2.41 4.44
N GLY A 46 -3.94 1.19 4.41
CA GLY A 46 -3.07 0.68 3.37
C GLY A 46 -3.84 -0.23 2.40
N VAL A 47 -3.41 -0.28 1.15
CA VAL A 47 -3.92 -1.20 0.12
C VAL A 47 -2.83 -2.13 -0.37
N LEU A 48 -3.25 -3.35 -0.70
CA LEU A 48 -2.52 -4.31 -1.49
C LEU A 48 -3.05 -4.25 -2.93
N LEU A 49 -2.17 -4.38 -3.91
CA LEU A 49 -2.50 -4.26 -5.33
C LEU A 49 -2.35 -5.63 -6.00
N ASN A 50 -3.10 -5.91 -7.07
CA ASN A 50 -2.99 -7.17 -7.79
C ASN A 50 -1.71 -7.25 -8.62
N GLU A 51 -1.28 -6.12 -9.18
CA GLU A 51 -0.12 -6.01 -10.06
C GLU A 51 1.21 -6.01 -9.29
N ILE A 52 1.15 -5.75 -7.98
CA ILE A 52 2.29 -5.72 -7.08
C ILE A 52 2.04 -6.71 -5.94
N GLN A 53 2.70 -7.86 -6.03
CA GLN A 53 2.76 -8.86 -4.96
C GLN A 53 4.17 -8.87 -4.39
N ASN A 54 4.31 -8.34 -3.18
CA ASN A 54 5.60 -8.20 -2.51
C ASN A 54 5.85 -9.35 -1.54
N PRO A 55 7.12 -9.71 -1.28
CA PRO A 55 7.45 -10.61 -0.20
C PRO A 55 7.11 -9.97 1.15
N ASP A 56 6.88 -10.81 2.16
CA ASP A 56 6.74 -10.33 3.53
C ASP A 56 8.07 -9.71 4.00
N VAL A 57 7.96 -8.59 4.72
CA VAL A 57 9.11 -7.89 5.29
C VAL A 57 9.01 -7.80 6.81
N PRO A 58 10.15 -7.72 7.52
CA PRO A 58 10.14 -7.63 8.97
C PRO A 58 9.74 -6.22 9.43
N VAL A 59 8.79 -6.15 10.35
CA VAL A 59 8.33 -4.90 10.97
C VAL A 59 8.28 -5.07 12.49
N ALA A 60 8.76 -4.05 13.19
CA ALA A 60 8.70 -3.99 14.64
C ALA A 60 7.25 -3.78 15.10
N HIS A 61 6.75 -4.69 15.93
CA HIS A 61 5.45 -4.59 16.59
C HIS A 61 5.64 -4.45 18.10
N PRO A 62 5.03 -3.45 18.76
CA PRO A 62 5.31 -3.11 20.16
C PRO A 62 5.06 -4.26 21.15
N VAL A 63 4.13 -5.16 20.84
CA VAL A 63 3.78 -6.32 21.70
C VAL A 63 4.38 -7.63 21.22
N LEU A 64 4.54 -7.81 19.91
CA LEU A 64 4.88 -9.11 19.30
C LEU A 64 6.36 -9.20 18.93
N GLY A 65 7.14 -8.14 19.18
CA GLY A 65 8.54 -8.05 18.76
C GLY A 65 8.66 -7.78 17.28
N GLN A 66 8.92 -8.81 16.49
CA GLN A 66 9.05 -8.71 15.04
C GLN A 66 7.97 -9.55 14.35
N VAL A 67 7.21 -8.92 13.47
CA VAL A 67 6.21 -9.57 12.63
C VAL A 67 6.59 -9.44 11.17
N TRP A 68 6.15 -10.39 10.36
CA TRP A 68 6.40 -10.41 8.92
C TRP A 68 5.08 -10.23 8.20
N PHE A 69 5.02 -9.30 7.26
CA PHE A 69 3.86 -9.11 6.41
C PHE A 69 4.21 -8.34 5.13
N GLU A 70 3.40 -8.52 4.11
CA GLU A 70 3.49 -7.81 2.84
C GLU A 70 3.23 -6.29 3.05
N PRO A 71 4.15 -5.41 2.61
CA PRO A 71 3.95 -3.96 2.70
C PRO A 71 2.67 -3.51 1.99
N THR A 72 1.88 -2.70 2.68
CA THR A 72 0.72 -2.02 2.09
C THR A 72 1.07 -0.60 1.70
N PHE A 73 0.44 -0.07 0.66
CA PHE A 73 0.63 1.32 0.24
C PHE A 73 -0.50 2.21 0.76
N ASN A 74 -0.15 3.36 1.34
CA ASN A 74 -1.14 4.31 1.85
C ASN A 74 -2.11 4.75 0.73
N ILE A 75 -3.42 4.71 0.99
CA ILE A 75 -4.48 5.03 0.02
C ILE A 75 -4.35 6.44 -0.58
N ASN A 76 -3.79 7.39 0.17
CA ASN A 76 -3.62 8.78 -0.27
C ASN A 76 -2.60 8.93 -1.41
N ARG A 77 -1.89 7.86 -1.77
CA ARG A 77 -1.00 7.81 -2.94
C ARG A 77 -1.75 7.60 -4.25
N PHE A 78 -3.06 7.41 -4.19
CA PHE A 78 -3.87 7.04 -5.33
C PHE A 78 -5.09 7.93 -5.50
N ARG A 79 -5.61 7.95 -6.73
CA ARG A 79 -6.89 8.55 -7.11
C ARG A 79 -7.77 7.54 -7.82
N THR A 80 -9.07 7.77 -7.82
CA THR A 80 -10.03 7.02 -8.65
C THR A 80 -9.80 7.32 -10.13
N LEU A 81 -10.42 6.54 -11.01
CA LEU A 81 -10.39 6.79 -12.47
C LEU A 81 -10.96 8.16 -12.86
N LEU A 82 -11.83 8.74 -12.03
CA LEU A 82 -12.41 10.06 -12.24
C LEU A 82 -11.53 11.21 -11.72
N GLY A 83 -10.39 10.86 -11.10
CA GLY A 83 -9.43 11.83 -10.61
C GLY A 83 -9.62 12.24 -9.14
N GLU A 84 -10.61 11.68 -8.46
CA GLU A 84 -10.93 11.99 -7.07
C GLU A 84 -10.00 11.25 -6.10
N PRO A 85 -9.71 11.80 -4.90
CA PRO A 85 -9.02 11.05 -3.86
C PRO A 85 -9.77 9.76 -3.50
N VAL A 86 -9.04 8.66 -3.33
CA VAL A 86 -9.63 7.39 -2.89
C VAL A 86 -10.08 7.50 -1.44
N ARG A 87 -11.35 7.22 -1.15
CA ARG A 87 -11.89 7.21 0.22
C ARG A 87 -11.75 5.83 0.85
N GLN A 88 -11.69 5.81 2.18
CA GLN A 88 -11.55 4.58 2.96
C GLN A 88 -12.71 3.61 2.71
N GLU A 89 -13.94 4.12 2.65
CA GLU A 89 -15.15 3.32 2.47
C GLU A 89 -15.15 2.57 1.12
N GLU A 90 -14.53 3.16 0.10
CA GLU A 90 -14.44 2.58 -1.25
C GLU A 90 -13.51 1.36 -1.29
N VAL A 91 -12.45 1.36 -0.48
CA VAL A 91 -11.46 0.26 -0.42
C VAL A 91 -11.79 -0.79 0.63
N GLU A 92 -12.52 -0.46 1.70
CA GLU A 92 -12.99 -1.45 2.68
C GLU A 92 -14.01 -2.42 2.07
N SER A 93 -14.81 -1.92 1.13
CA SER A 93 -15.77 -2.72 0.35
C SER A 93 -15.11 -3.82 -0.51
N VAL A 94 -13.79 -3.76 -0.73
CA VAL A 94 -13.03 -4.76 -1.51
C VAL A 94 -12.77 -6.04 -0.70
N ASN A 95 -12.80 -5.98 0.63
CA ASN A 95 -12.59 -7.15 1.50
C ASN A 95 -13.88 -7.95 1.78
N SER A 96 -15.03 -7.53 1.24
CA SER A 96 -16.35 -8.12 1.49
C SER A 96 -16.70 -9.22 0.50
#